data_AF-A0A0L8FZR6-F1
#
_entry.id   AF-A0A0L8FZR6-F1
#
_cell.length_a   1.000
_cell.length_b   1.000
_cell.length_c   1.000
_cell.angle_alpha   90.00
_cell.angle_beta   90.00
_cell.angle_gamma   90.00
#
_symmetry.space_group_name_H-M   'P 1'
#
loop_
_entity.id
_entity.type
_entity.pdbx_description
1 polymer ?
#
loop_
_entity_poly.entity_id
_entity_poly.type
_entity_poly.pdbx_seq_one_letter_code
_entity_poly.pdbx_strand_id
1 'polypeptide(L)'
;LVEDPSENFQRLRDFVDVRNCMKLSSYKRENLSSGFCEKMSTEARTKLKLSKRQARRCYEILRLKSVNIHDEDEFRAYRLDVKKRLNLPFHRSGKSLPKLCLMLNPKKLQSVLERRYLHLDIQFQMLYENYKLVLSRLKRKVSSSSTLSSSSSSSPLESAKKKKRRKKCTAEQKESRQHKERRNNTHKHHKHKHKHNKTK
;
A
#
# COMPACT_ATOMS: atom_id res chain seq x y z
N LEU A 1 -15.20 9.40 -19.20
CA LEU A 1 -14.81 8.28 -18.30
C LEU A 1 -14.62 7.07 -19.18
N VAL A 2 -13.46 6.40 -19.13
CA VAL A 2 -13.26 5.17 -19.91
C VAL A 2 -14.08 4.08 -19.22
N GLU A 3 -15.13 3.60 -19.89
CA GLU A 3 -15.88 2.40 -19.53
C GLU A 3 -14.90 1.24 -19.31
N ASP A 4 -15.22 0.36 -18.35
CA ASP A 4 -14.28 -0.59 -17.75
C ASP A 4 -13.33 -1.22 -18.80
N PRO A 5 -12.04 -0.82 -18.81
CA PRO A 5 -11.14 -1.23 -19.87
C PRO A 5 -10.99 -2.75 -19.85
N SER A 6 -10.98 -3.37 -21.02
CA SER A 6 -10.70 -4.81 -21.12
C SER A 6 -9.38 -5.12 -20.41
N GLU A 7 -9.24 -6.36 -19.91
CA GLU A 7 -8.05 -6.76 -19.15
C GLU A 7 -6.74 -6.49 -19.91
N ASN A 8 -6.77 -6.62 -21.25
CA ASN A 8 -5.65 -6.29 -22.12
C ASN A 8 -5.24 -4.82 -22.05
N PHE A 9 -6.20 -3.90 -22.18
CA PHE A 9 -5.93 -2.47 -22.07
C PHE A 9 -5.48 -2.08 -20.67
N GLN A 10 -6.09 -2.68 -19.63
CA GLN A 10 -5.66 -2.45 -18.25
C GLN A 10 -4.21 -2.89 -18.04
N ARG A 11 -3.82 -4.08 -18.54
CA ARG A 11 -2.42 -4.57 -18.47
C ARG A 11 -1.45 -3.67 -19.21
N LEU A 12 -1.82 -3.17 -20.39
CA LEU A 12 -0.98 -2.24 -21.16
C LEU A 12 -0.77 -0.93 -20.39
N ARG A 13 -1.85 -0.37 -19.84
CA ARG A 13 -1.80 0.84 -19.01
C ARG A 13 -0.92 0.63 -17.77
N ASP A 14 -1.13 -0.47 -17.05
CA ASP A 14 -0.32 -0.80 -15.88
C ASP A 14 1.16 -0.91 -16.22
N PHE A 15 1.50 -1.54 -17.35
CA PHE A 15 2.88 -1.65 -17.80
C PHE A 15 3.53 -0.27 -18.00
N VAL A 16 2.84 0.65 -18.69
CA VAL A 16 3.34 2.01 -18.94
C VAL A 16 3.42 2.80 -17.63
N ASP A 17 2.36 2.79 -16.83
CA ASP A 17 2.27 3.54 -15.58
C ASP A 17 3.33 3.06 -14.58
N VAL A 18 3.52 1.75 -14.44
CA VAL A 18 4.54 1.15 -13.56
C VAL A 18 5.94 1.52 -14.02
N ARG A 19 6.24 1.43 -15.33
CA ARG A 19 7.54 1.82 -15.89
C ARG A 19 7.88 3.28 -15.56
N ASN A 20 6.89 4.16 -15.66
CA ASN A 20 7.07 5.57 -15.33
C ASN A 20 7.18 5.79 -13.81
N CYS A 21 6.38 5.12 -13.00
CA CYS A 21 6.45 5.18 -11.54
C CYS A 21 7.80 4.67 -11.01
N MET A 22 8.46 3.71 -11.66
CA MET A 22 9.81 3.25 -11.27
C MET A 22 10.87 4.36 -11.27
N LYS A 23 10.67 5.42 -12.07
CA LYS A 23 11.59 6.57 -12.13
C LYS A 23 11.37 7.57 -10.99
N LEU A 24 10.27 7.42 -10.24
CA LEU A 24 9.90 8.33 -9.16
C LEU A 24 10.62 7.99 -7.85
N SER A 25 10.96 9.02 -7.08
CA SER A 25 11.71 8.86 -5.83
C SER A 25 10.88 8.15 -4.74
N SER A 26 9.58 8.43 -4.67
CA SER A 26 8.66 7.80 -3.71
C SER A 26 8.41 6.32 -3.98
N TYR A 27 8.69 5.84 -5.20
CA TYR A 27 8.47 4.44 -5.62
C TYR A 27 9.74 3.59 -5.60
N LYS A 28 10.85 4.10 -5.03
CA LYS A 28 12.05 3.30 -4.77
C LYS A 28 11.78 2.19 -3.77
N ARG A 29 12.54 1.09 -3.89
CA ARG A 29 12.39 -0.15 -3.08
C ARG A 29 12.28 0.11 -1.58
N GLU A 30 13.11 1.01 -1.06
CA GLU A 30 13.12 1.40 0.35
C GLU A 30 11.75 1.88 0.85
N ASN A 31 11.04 2.65 0.03
CA ASN A 31 9.74 3.23 0.37
C ASN A 31 8.58 2.22 0.17
N LEU A 32 8.74 1.23 -0.72
CA LEU A 32 7.69 0.24 -1.00
C LEU A 32 7.40 -0.68 0.19
N SER A 33 8.41 -0.94 1.03
CA SER A 33 8.28 -1.75 2.24
C SER A 33 7.38 -1.10 3.30
N SER A 34 7.36 0.24 3.34
CA SER A 34 6.65 1.03 4.36
C SER A 34 5.13 1.16 4.14
N GLY A 35 4.60 0.60 3.06
CA GLY A 35 3.20 0.76 2.69
C GLY A 35 2.96 1.85 1.64
N PHE A 36 1.72 1.92 1.14
CA PHE A 36 1.30 3.01 0.26
C PHE A 36 1.10 4.31 1.06
N CYS A 37 1.86 5.34 0.73
CA CYS A 37 1.80 6.64 1.43
C CYS A 37 1.28 7.76 0.50
N GLU A 38 0.81 8.86 1.11
CA GLU A 38 0.26 10.00 0.34
C GLU A 38 1.32 10.65 -0.58
N LYS A 39 2.60 10.58 -0.21
CA LYS A 39 3.69 11.08 -1.08
C LYS A 39 3.72 10.36 -2.44
N MET A 40 3.43 9.06 -2.47
CA MET A 40 3.34 8.29 -3.70
C MET A 40 2.17 8.77 -4.57
N SER A 41 0.99 8.96 -3.99
CA SER A 41 -0.16 9.49 -4.76
C SER A 41 0.05 10.91 -5.24
N THR A 42 0.65 11.78 -4.42
CA THR A 42 0.94 13.15 -4.81
C THR A 42 1.97 13.20 -5.94
N GLU A 43 3.11 12.49 -5.82
CA GLU A 43 4.15 12.51 -6.84
C GLU A 43 3.65 11.89 -8.17
N ALA A 44 2.89 10.78 -8.11
CA ALA A 44 2.28 10.18 -9.29
C ALA A 44 1.25 11.10 -9.95
N ARG A 45 0.45 11.83 -9.16
CA ARG A 45 -0.52 12.80 -9.68
C ARG A 45 0.16 14.01 -10.32
N THR A 46 1.19 14.58 -9.68
CA THR A 46 1.82 15.81 -10.20
C THR A 46 2.63 15.53 -11.45
N LYS A 47 3.46 14.48 -11.43
CA LYS A 47 4.41 14.17 -12.51
C LYS A 47 3.81 13.33 -13.64
N LEU A 48 2.89 12.43 -13.34
CA LEU A 48 2.35 11.46 -14.32
C LEU A 48 0.83 11.59 -14.53
N LYS A 49 0.17 12.55 -13.87
CA LYS A 49 -1.29 12.78 -13.94
C LYS A 49 -2.12 11.54 -13.58
N LEU A 50 -1.57 10.64 -12.77
CA LEU A 50 -2.28 9.43 -12.35
C LEU A 50 -3.29 9.73 -11.24
N SER A 51 -4.45 9.07 -11.30
CA SER A 51 -5.40 9.04 -10.19
C SER A 51 -4.84 8.27 -8.99
N LYS A 52 -5.40 8.50 -7.79
CA LYS A 52 -5.03 7.76 -6.58
C LYS A 52 -5.20 6.24 -6.74
N ARG A 53 -6.20 5.80 -7.50
CA ARG A 53 -6.43 4.38 -7.80
C ARG A 53 -5.32 3.79 -8.67
N GLN A 54 -4.93 4.50 -9.74
CA GLN A 54 -3.82 4.08 -10.61
C GLN A 54 -2.49 4.08 -9.85
N ALA A 55 -2.21 5.13 -9.08
CA ALA A 55 -1.01 5.24 -8.25
C ALA A 55 -0.88 4.09 -7.23
N ARG A 56 -2.00 3.71 -6.58
CA ARG A 56 -2.05 2.57 -5.67
C ARG A 56 -1.78 1.24 -6.39
N ARG A 57 -2.36 1.06 -7.58
CA ARG A 57 -2.14 -0.13 -8.41
C ARG A 57 -0.68 -0.28 -8.83
N CYS A 58 -0.03 0.83 -9.23
CA CYS A 58 1.40 0.84 -9.56
C CYS A 58 2.27 0.47 -8.35
N TYR A 59 1.93 0.97 -7.16
CA TYR A 59 2.61 0.60 -5.92
C TYR A 59 2.50 -0.90 -5.64
N GLU A 60 1.33 -1.51 -5.81
CA GLU A 60 1.14 -2.94 -5.55
C GLU A 60 1.97 -3.81 -6.50
N ILE A 61 2.01 -3.46 -7.79
CA ILE A 61 2.84 -4.16 -8.78
C ILE A 61 4.34 -4.02 -8.44
N LEU A 62 4.78 -2.82 -8.08
CA LEU A 62 6.18 -2.59 -7.72
C LEU A 62 6.57 -3.26 -6.40
N ARG A 63 5.65 -3.30 -5.43
CA ARG A 63 5.85 -4.02 -4.18
C ARG A 63 5.96 -5.52 -4.44
N LEU A 64 5.11 -6.08 -5.29
CA LEU A 64 5.22 -7.49 -5.70
C LEU A 64 6.57 -7.81 -6.35
N LYS A 65 7.11 -6.88 -7.15
CA LYS A 65 8.45 -7.02 -7.72
C LYS A 65 9.55 -7.08 -6.65
N SER A 66 9.36 -6.40 -5.52
CA SER A 66 10.37 -6.31 -4.45
C SER A 66 10.26 -7.40 -3.40
N VAL A 67 9.07 -7.98 -3.22
CA VAL A 67 8.77 -9.04 -2.23
C VAL A 67 9.43 -10.35 -2.65
N ASN A 68 10.04 -11.04 -1.69
CA ASN A 68 10.49 -12.41 -1.89
C ASN A 68 9.29 -13.36 -1.83
N ILE A 69 8.96 -13.99 -2.96
CA ILE A 69 7.82 -14.92 -3.04
C ILE A 69 8.09 -16.22 -2.26
N HIS A 70 9.37 -16.54 -2.01
CA HIS A 70 9.78 -17.69 -1.21
C HIS A 70 9.75 -17.41 0.29
N ASP A 71 9.56 -16.15 0.70
CA ASP A 71 9.32 -15.79 2.10
C ASP A 71 7.79 -15.76 2.34
N GLU A 72 7.32 -16.76 3.09
CA GLU A 72 5.89 -16.91 3.38
C GLU A 72 5.31 -15.72 4.15
N ASP A 73 6.07 -15.14 5.07
CA ASP A 73 5.60 -14.02 5.90
C ASP A 73 5.54 -12.73 5.09
N GLU A 74 6.55 -12.46 4.26
CA GLU A 74 6.56 -11.29 3.40
C GLU A 74 5.44 -11.37 2.35
N PHE A 75 5.27 -12.54 1.73
CA PHE A 75 4.19 -12.76 0.76
C PHE A 75 2.81 -12.73 1.41
N ARG A 76 2.66 -13.27 2.62
CA ARG A 76 1.42 -13.18 3.40
C ARG A 76 1.08 -11.74 3.73
N ALA A 77 2.06 -10.93 4.15
CA ALA A 77 1.85 -9.51 4.43
C ALA A 77 1.45 -8.73 3.16
N TYR A 78 2.03 -9.06 2.00
CA TYR A 78 1.61 -8.55 0.71
C TYR A 78 0.15 -8.90 0.39
N ARG A 79 -0.20 -10.20 0.46
CA ARG A 79 -1.54 -10.71 0.19
C ARG A 79 -2.60 -10.04 1.06
N LEU A 80 -2.33 -9.89 2.36
CA LEU A 80 -3.26 -9.25 3.30
C LEU A 80 -3.48 -7.76 2.99
N ASP A 81 -2.44 -7.00 2.64
CA ASP A 81 -2.58 -5.59 2.26
C ASP A 81 -3.46 -5.41 1.01
N VAL A 82 -3.25 -6.25 -0.02
CA VAL A 82 -4.05 -6.22 -1.25
C VAL A 82 -5.50 -6.63 -0.98
N LYS A 83 -5.73 -7.71 -0.23
CA LYS A 83 -7.09 -8.15 0.15
C LYS A 83 -7.83 -7.10 0.98
N LYS A 84 -7.15 -6.43 1.92
CA LYS A 84 -7.72 -5.29 2.69
C LYS A 84 -8.21 -4.17 1.76
N ARG A 85 -7.42 -3.80 0.74
CA ARG A 85 -7.86 -2.83 -0.27
C ARG A 85 -9.06 -3.33 -1.06
N LEU A 86 -9.02 -4.57 -1.56
CA LEU A 86 -10.14 -5.17 -2.31
C LEU A 86 -11.42 -5.26 -1.47
N ASN A 87 -11.29 -5.32 -0.14
CA ASN A 87 -12.42 -5.32 0.77
C ASN A 87 -12.96 -3.93 1.14
N LEU A 88 -12.25 -2.85 0.79
CA LEU A 88 -12.66 -1.50 1.13
C LEU A 88 -14.05 -1.10 0.59
N PRO A 89 -14.44 -1.46 -0.66
CA PRO A 89 -15.79 -1.20 -1.16
C PRO A 89 -16.89 -1.89 -0.34
N PHE A 90 -16.63 -3.11 0.15
CA PHE A 90 -17.56 -3.86 0.99
C PHE A 90 -17.79 -3.17 2.34
N HIS A 91 -16.74 -2.60 2.92
CA HIS A 91 -16.88 -1.79 4.15
C HIS A 91 -17.62 -0.47 3.90
N ARG A 92 -17.48 0.12 2.70
CA ARG A 92 -18.13 1.39 2.34
C ARG A 92 -19.61 1.24 1.98
N SER A 93 -20.02 0.10 1.42
CA SER A 93 -21.41 -0.14 1.00
C SER A 93 -22.40 -0.39 2.14
N GLY A 94 -22.03 -0.08 3.39
CA GLY A 94 -22.91 -0.24 4.55
C GLY A 94 -23.09 -1.68 5.03
N LYS A 95 -22.54 -2.68 4.32
CA LYS A 95 -22.44 -4.08 4.77
C LYS A 95 -21.26 -4.28 5.73
N SER A 96 -21.09 -3.35 6.65
CA SER A 96 -20.01 -3.47 7.64
C SER A 96 -20.31 -4.65 8.57
N LEU A 97 -19.25 -5.34 8.99
CA LEU A 97 -19.36 -6.50 9.88
C LEU A 97 -20.25 -6.24 11.11
N PRO A 98 -20.17 -5.08 11.81
CA PRO A 98 -21.05 -4.79 12.94
C PRO A 98 -22.53 -4.77 12.56
N LYS A 99 -22.88 -4.22 11.39
CA LYS A 99 -24.27 -4.16 10.92
C LYS A 99 -24.80 -5.55 10.56
N LEU A 100 -23.96 -6.37 9.91
CA LEU A 100 -24.33 -7.75 9.58
C LEU A 100 -24.55 -8.59 10.84
N CYS A 101 -23.74 -8.42 11.89
CA CYS A 101 -23.93 -9.11 13.17
C CYS A 101 -25.26 -8.76 13.84
N LEU A 102 -25.75 -7.53 13.67
CA LEU A 102 -27.04 -7.10 14.25
C LEU A 102 -28.24 -7.60 13.44
N MET A 103 -28.08 -7.81 12.13
CA MET A 103 -29.18 -8.14 11.22
C MET A 103 -29.32 -9.63 10.91
N LEU A 104 -28.28 -10.43 11.16
CA LEU A 104 -28.23 -11.84 10.74
C LEU A 104 -27.98 -12.76 11.93
N ASN A 105 -28.68 -13.90 11.92
CA ASN A 105 -28.37 -15.00 12.83
C ASN A 105 -26.97 -15.58 12.54
N PRO A 106 -26.28 -16.19 13.54
CA PRO A 106 -24.88 -16.62 13.41
C PRO A 106 -24.59 -17.51 12.20
N LYS A 107 -25.47 -18.48 11.88
CA LYS A 107 -25.31 -19.36 10.71
C LYS A 107 -25.34 -18.61 9.37
N LYS A 108 -26.23 -17.62 9.24
CA LYS A 108 -26.33 -16.79 8.02
C LYS A 108 -25.16 -15.81 7.93
N LEU A 109 -24.73 -15.26 9.06
CA LEU A 109 -23.55 -14.40 9.11
C LEU A 109 -22.31 -15.16 8.64
N GLN A 110 -22.09 -16.37 9.16
CA GLN A 110 -20.96 -17.21 8.79
C GLN A 110 -20.92 -17.47 7.27
N SER A 111 -22.05 -17.89 6.68
CA SER A 111 -22.10 -18.16 5.24
C SER A 111 -21.88 -16.92 4.37
N VAL A 112 -22.33 -15.74 4.80
CA VAL A 112 -22.05 -14.46 4.12
C VAL A 112 -20.56 -14.13 4.17
N LEU A 113 -19.91 -14.36 5.32
CA LEU A 113 -18.48 -14.10 5.48
C LEU A 113 -17.63 -15.08 4.66
N GLU A 114 -17.96 -16.37 4.68
CA GLU A 114 -17.29 -17.39 3.87
C GLU A 114 -17.35 -17.09 2.37
N ARG A 115 -18.54 -16.77 1.86
CA ARG A 115 -18.71 -16.32 0.46
C ARG A 115 -17.87 -15.09 0.16
N ARG A 116 -17.79 -14.15 1.11
CA ARG A 116 -17.00 -12.93 0.94
C ARG A 116 -15.49 -13.23 0.91
N TYR A 117 -15.00 -14.11 1.77
CA TYR A 117 -13.61 -14.53 1.77
C TYR A 117 -13.25 -15.25 0.47
N LEU A 118 -14.08 -16.19 0.01
CA LEU A 118 -13.88 -16.87 -1.27
C LEU A 118 -13.81 -15.87 -2.43
N HIS A 119 -14.71 -14.89 -2.47
CA HIS A 119 -14.72 -13.85 -3.49
C HIS A 119 -13.44 -13.00 -3.46
N LEU A 120 -12.96 -12.61 -2.27
CA LEU A 120 -11.70 -11.87 -2.11
C LEU A 120 -10.49 -12.68 -2.60
N ASP A 121 -10.52 -13.99 -2.41
CA ASP A 121 -9.45 -14.90 -2.83
C ASP A 121 -9.40 -15.01 -4.35
N ILE A 122 -10.56 -15.18 -5.01
CA ILE A 122 -10.67 -15.17 -6.48
C ILE A 122 -10.20 -13.82 -7.04
N GLN A 123 -10.66 -12.69 -6.48
CA GLN A 123 -10.24 -11.36 -6.92
C GLN A 123 -8.74 -11.13 -6.74
N PHE A 124 -8.18 -11.58 -5.62
CA PHE A 124 -6.75 -11.50 -5.38
C PHE A 124 -5.98 -12.31 -6.41
N GLN A 125 -6.41 -13.54 -6.71
CA GLN A 125 -5.71 -14.43 -7.63
C GLN A 125 -5.71 -13.88 -9.07
N MET A 126 -6.87 -13.42 -9.56
CA MET A 126 -6.97 -12.77 -10.87
C MET A 126 -6.07 -11.54 -10.97
N LEU A 127 -6.05 -10.73 -9.91
CA LEU A 127 -5.22 -9.53 -9.84
C LEU A 127 -3.72 -9.88 -9.82
N TYR A 128 -3.35 -10.89 -9.04
CA TYR A 128 -1.99 -11.38 -8.89
C TYR A 128 -1.42 -11.90 -10.21
N GLU A 129 -2.18 -12.71 -10.96
CA GLU A 129 -1.75 -13.20 -12.28
C GLU A 129 -1.60 -12.05 -13.28
N ASN A 130 -2.51 -11.08 -13.27
CA ASN A 130 -2.36 -9.88 -14.09
C ASN A 130 -1.08 -9.10 -13.76
N TYR A 131 -0.74 -8.96 -12.47
CA TYR A 131 0.50 -8.30 -12.05
C TYR A 131 1.74 -9.08 -12.47
N LYS A 132 1.73 -10.41 -12.36
CA LYS A 132 2.83 -11.26 -12.85
C LYS A 132 3.10 -11.04 -14.32
N LEU A 133 2.06 -10.94 -15.15
CA LEU A 133 2.22 -10.69 -16.59
C LEU A 133 2.83 -9.31 -16.89
N VAL A 134 2.42 -8.28 -16.15
CA VAL A 134 3.03 -6.94 -16.23
C VAL A 134 4.52 -7.01 -15.85
N LEU A 135 4.85 -7.69 -14.75
CA LEU A 135 6.24 -7.87 -14.31
C LEU A 135 7.08 -8.67 -15.29
N SER A 136 6.55 -9.74 -15.87
CA SER A 136 7.21 -10.52 -16.92
C SER A 136 7.51 -9.67 -18.16
N ARG A 137 6.57 -8.81 -18.56
CA ARG A 137 6.80 -7.84 -19.66
C ARG A 137 7.86 -6.80 -19.30
N LEU A 138 7.91 -6.32 -18.06
CA LEU A 138 8.96 -5.41 -17.58
C LEU A 138 10.34 -6.07 -17.61
N LYS A 139 10.47 -7.33 -17.17
CA LYS A 139 11.73 -8.08 -17.19
C LYS A 139 12.28 -8.24 -18.61
N ARG A 140 11.44 -8.65 -19.57
CA ARG A 140 11.85 -8.88 -20.98
C ARG A 140 12.43 -7.64 -21.68
N LYS A 141 11.95 -6.44 -21.36
CA LYS A 141 12.44 -5.21 -21.99
C LYS A 141 13.69 -4.64 -21.33
N VAL A 142 13.99 -5.02 -20.08
CA VAL A 142 15.24 -4.62 -19.43
C VAL A 142 16.42 -5.34 -20.08
N SER A 143 16.26 -6.60 -20.47
CA SER A 143 17.29 -7.39 -21.15
C SER A 143 17.59 -6.96 -22.60
N SER A 144 16.69 -6.23 -23.26
CA SER A 144 16.89 -5.76 -24.64
C SER A 144 17.52 -4.35 -24.73
N SER A 145 17.84 -3.72 -23.61
CA SER A 145 18.42 -2.37 -23.56
C SER A 145 19.87 -2.33 -23.07
N SER A 146 20.50 -3.49 -22.86
CA SER A 146 21.89 -3.60 -22.39
C SER A 146 22.81 -4.12 -23.49
N THR A 147 22.96 -3.35 -24.56
CA THR A 147 24.15 -3.39 -25.43
C THR A 147 24.43 -1.95 -25.87
N LEU A 148 25.31 -1.27 -25.13
CA LEU A 148 26.23 -0.20 -25.55
C LEU A 148 26.70 0.57 -24.31
N SER A 149 27.80 0.12 -23.72
CA SER A 149 28.93 0.95 -23.27
C SER A 149 29.91 0.08 -22.49
N SER A 150 31.04 -0.21 -23.13
CA SER A 150 32.23 -0.80 -22.54
C SER A 150 33.07 0.28 -21.84
N SER A 151 33.50 -0.07 -20.63
CA SER A 151 34.79 0.19 -19.97
C SER A 151 35.45 1.59 -20.02
N SER A 152 35.69 2.14 -18.83
CA SER A 152 37.07 2.40 -18.35
C SER A 152 37.09 2.66 -16.84
N SER A 153 38.20 2.23 -16.24
CA SER A 153 38.53 2.03 -14.83
C SER A 153 39.00 3.28 -14.08
N SER A 154 38.72 3.37 -12.77
CA SER A 154 39.70 3.49 -11.65
C SER A 154 39.09 4.11 -10.37
N SER A 155 39.54 3.60 -9.23
CA SER A 155 39.11 3.77 -7.83
C SER A 155 39.77 5.01 -7.14
N PRO A 156 39.79 5.16 -5.79
CA PRO A 156 38.74 5.34 -4.76
C PRO A 156 38.96 6.63 -3.90
N LEU A 157 38.15 6.83 -2.84
CA LEU A 157 38.09 7.93 -1.83
C LEU A 157 36.86 8.82 -2.09
N GLU A 158 35.89 8.98 -1.18
CA GLU A 158 36.04 9.66 0.10
C GLU A 158 34.80 9.37 0.98
N SER A 159 35.05 9.10 2.26
CA SER A 159 34.04 8.77 3.27
C SER A 159 33.99 9.87 4.32
N ALA A 160 32.91 10.68 4.41
CA ALA A 160 32.61 11.48 5.61
C ALA A 160 31.29 12.31 5.58
N LYS A 161 30.11 11.82 5.15
CA LYS A 161 28.83 12.58 5.38
C LYS A 161 27.61 11.71 5.73
N LYS A 162 27.79 10.65 6.55
CA LYS A 162 26.71 9.70 6.92
C LYS A 162 26.34 9.65 8.40
N LYS A 163 26.42 10.77 9.14
CA LYS A 163 26.01 10.78 10.57
C LYS A 163 25.04 11.88 11.02
N LYS A 164 24.73 12.90 10.19
CA LYS A 164 23.91 14.05 10.64
C LYS A 164 22.44 14.07 10.18
N ARG A 165 22.01 13.24 9.22
CA ARG A 165 20.60 13.22 8.74
C ARG A 165 19.72 12.10 9.34
N ARG A 166 20.31 11.14 10.05
CA ARG A 166 19.59 10.04 10.72
C ARG A 166 18.86 10.45 12.01
N LYS A 167 19.16 11.62 12.59
CA LYS A 167 18.53 12.09 13.83
C LYS A 167 17.28 12.97 13.64
N LYS A 168 17.00 13.48 12.44
CA LYS A 168 15.90 14.45 12.24
C LYS A 168 14.52 13.79 11.99
N CYS A 169 14.47 12.66 11.27
CA CYS A 169 13.19 11.97 11.03
C CYS A 169 12.65 11.18 12.24
N THR A 170 13.50 10.82 13.22
CA THR A 170 13.08 10.05 14.40
C THR A 170 12.62 10.93 15.56
N ALA A 171 12.97 12.22 15.57
CA ALA A 171 12.54 13.18 16.60
C ALA A 171 11.09 13.66 16.35
N GLU A 172 10.74 14.03 15.11
CA GLU A 172 9.39 14.52 14.77
C GLU A 172 8.30 13.45 14.95
N GLN A 173 8.66 12.16 14.85
CA GLN A 173 7.74 11.04 15.09
C GLN A 173 7.56 10.67 16.57
N LYS A 174 8.47 11.09 17.48
CA LYS A 174 8.31 10.88 18.93
C LYS A 174 7.46 11.98 19.57
N GLU A 175 7.62 13.24 19.15
CA GLU A 175 6.83 14.36 19.69
C GLU A 175 5.34 14.27 19.33
N SER A 176 5.02 13.80 18.12
CA SER A 176 3.64 13.62 17.69
C SER A 176 2.92 12.43 18.37
N ARG A 177 3.67 11.47 18.94
CA ARG A 177 3.09 10.41 19.80
C ARG A 177 2.83 10.91 21.23
N GLN A 178 3.75 11.66 21.83
CA GLN A 178 3.55 12.24 23.16
C GLN A 178 2.43 13.30 23.20
N HIS A 179 2.26 14.10 22.13
CA HIS A 179 1.17 15.08 22.09
C HIS A 179 -0.22 14.44 21.98
N LYS A 180 -0.33 13.26 21.34
CA LYS A 180 -1.59 12.51 21.22
C LYS A 180 -1.97 11.81 22.52
N GLU A 181 -1.00 11.36 23.30
CA GLU A 181 -1.21 10.72 24.60
C GLU A 181 -1.61 11.71 25.69
N ARG A 182 -1.05 12.93 25.67
CA ARG A 182 -1.47 14.04 26.56
C ARG A 182 -2.92 14.49 26.32
N ARG A 183 -3.42 14.49 25.07
CA ARG A 183 -4.82 14.85 24.75
C ARG A 183 -5.84 13.78 25.21
N ASN A 184 -5.44 12.51 25.27
CA ASN A 184 -6.34 11.45 25.73
C ASN A 184 -6.46 11.41 27.26
N ASN A 185 -5.45 11.87 28.00
CA ASN A 185 -5.48 11.85 29.46
C ASN A 185 -6.31 13.00 30.07
N THR A 186 -6.37 14.16 29.40
CA THR A 186 -7.25 15.28 29.82
C THR A 186 -8.73 14.96 29.65
N HIS A 187 -9.10 14.14 28.66
CA HIS A 187 -10.49 13.71 28.46
C HIS A 187 -10.97 12.67 29.49
N LYS A 188 -10.07 11.86 30.06
CA LYS A 188 -10.41 10.95 31.17
C LYS A 188 -10.63 11.69 32.49
N HIS A 189 -9.89 12.75 32.76
CA HIS A 189 -10.04 13.54 33.99
C HIS A 189 -11.34 14.37 34.03
N HIS A 190 -11.84 14.82 32.87
CA HIS A 190 -13.10 15.57 32.81
C HIS A 190 -14.33 14.67 33.01
N LYS A 191 -14.25 13.38 32.65
CA LYS A 191 -15.34 12.41 32.83
C LYS A 191 -15.51 11.92 34.28
N HIS A 192 -14.45 12.00 35.10
CA HIS A 192 -14.52 11.62 36.51
C HIS A 192 -15.07 12.73 37.42
N LYS A 193 -14.86 14.01 37.08
CA LYS A 193 -15.42 15.14 37.85
C LYS A 193 -16.94 15.28 37.71
N HIS A 194 -17.53 14.87 36.59
CA HIS A 194 -18.99 14.95 36.40
C HIS A 194 -19.79 13.83 37.09
N LYS A 195 -19.14 12.78 37.61
CA LYS A 195 -19.82 11.69 38.35
C LYS A 195 -19.95 11.94 39.85
N HIS A 196 -19.32 12.98 40.41
CA HIS A 196 -19.42 13.30 41.84
C HIS A 196 -20.37 14.46 42.20
N ASN A 197 -20.95 15.15 41.21
CA ASN A 197 -21.94 16.22 41.45
C ASN A 197 -23.40 15.78 41.18
N LYS A 198 -23.70 14.48 41.27
CA LYS A 198 -25.06 13.95 41.08
C LYS A 198 -25.56 13.06 42.22
N THR A 199 -24.96 13.20 43.39
CA THR A 199 -25.41 12.59 44.64
C THR A 199 -25.15 13.57 45.80
N LYS A 200 -25.95 14.64 45.82
CA LYS A 200 -26.44 15.32 47.01
C LYS A 200 -27.80 15.92 46.65
#